data_AF-Q86I10-F1
#
_entry.id   AF-Q86I10-F1
#
_cell.length_a   1.000
_cell.length_b   1.000
_cell.length_c   1.000
_cell.angle_alpha   90.00
_cell.angle_beta   90.00
_cell.angle_gamma   90.00
#
_symmetry.space_group_name_H-M   'P 1'
#
loop_
_entity.id
_entity.type
_entity.pdbx_description
1 polymer ?
#
loop_
_entity_poly.entity_id
_entity_poly.type
_entity_poly.pdbx_seq_one_letter_code
_entity_poly.pdbx_strand_id
1 'polypeptide(L)'
;MNKLFKIVTILLILVNIIYCNEKYYFKISWSGIKCLNKQENSCNQYSIEKINNKTQQQQLLLNKISINKLIVNEKSPLSKIKHFFINKESNNIIVYGSIVKNINGNDLNVIRVYKQLPLGNKIEITDKYYTLNNSNFPCLNRTNNGGKPCYQLISTLVNYNNNYNNYLISKIIYPFQENVGKYFDNNWLNYKSVIQDHSKLIALGTINNNNEMVVSNAYINIPDPIEKCIPPKSIKCNSQSIITNSRDFNRCLTNSTCTPLAFNGNTTVVIPIYPTCPKGYYLTFFTGNNGGKLEFNCDANFLTDTY
;
A
#
# COMPACT_ATOMS: atom_id res chain seq x y z
N MET A 1 53.33 9.90 13.80
CA MET A 1 52.20 9.61 12.89
C MET A 1 51.30 8.43 13.29
N ASN A 2 51.73 7.44 14.10
CA ASN A 2 50.92 6.23 14.35
C ASN A 2 49.72 6.35 15.33
N LYS A 3 49.67 7.31 16.26
CA LYS A 3 48.53 7.43 17.20
C LYS A 3 47.27 8.01 16.56
N LEU A 4 47.40 9.00 15.67
CA LEU A 4 46.26 9.65 15.02
C LEU A 4 45.51 8.67 14.10
N PHE A 5 46.25 7.83 13.36
CA PHE A 5 45.66 6.84 12.45
C PHE A 5 44.79 5.83 13.20
N LYS A 6 45.25 5.31 14.36
CA LYS A 6 44.48 4.37 15.20
C LYS A 6 43.17 4.97 15.73
N ILE A 7 43.18 6.23 16.17
CA ILE A 7 41.98 6.91 16.67
C ILE A 7 40.95 7.07 15.55
N VAL A 8 41.39 7.49 14.35
CA VAL A 8 40.51 7.65 13.18
C VAL A 8 39.92 6.30 12.74
N THR A 9 40.70 5.21 12.75
CA THR A 9 40.18 3.88 12.41
C THR A 9 39.16 3.39 13.42
N ILE A 10 39.39 3.55 14.73
CA ILE A 10 38.43 3.18 15.78
C ILE A 10 37.15 4.01 15.64
N LEU A 11 37.25 5.31 15.40
CA LEU A 11 36.09 6.17 15.15
C LEU A 11 35.32 5.75 13.90
N LEU A 12 36.00 5.42 12.79
CA LEU A 12 35.34 4.93 11.57
C LEU A 12 34.66 3.57 11.77
N ILE A 13 35.27 2.66 12.53
CA ILE A 13 34.66 1.37 12.88
C ILE A 13 33.42 1.58 13.77
N LEU A 14 33.53 2.44 14.78
CA LEU A 14 32.39 2.77 15.66
C LEU A 14 31.26 3.45 14.88
N VAL A 15 31.57 4.38 13.98
CA VAL A 15 30.59 5.02 13.08
C VAL A 15 29.92 3.96 12.19
N ASN A 16 30.67 3.06 11.55
CA ASN A 16 30.07 2.02 10.69
C ASN A 16 29.19 1.01 11.46
N ILE A 17 29.56 0.63 12.68
CA ILE A 17 28.76 -0.29 13.52
C ILE A 17 27.45 0.40 13.98
N ILE A 18 27.46 1.70 14.22
CA ILE A 18 26.29 2.45 14.70
C ILE A 18 25.23 2.66 13.59
N TYR A 19 25.60 2.68 12.30
CA TYR A 19 24.69 3.15 11.24
C TYR A 19 24.01 2.08 10.37
N CYS A 20 24.32 0.79 10.48
CA CYS A 20 23.60 -0.24 9.73
C CYS A 20 22.33 -0.72 10.45
N ASN A 21 21.39 0.19 10.71
CA ASN A 21 20.02 -0.19 11.05
C ASN A 21 19.31 -0.71 9.79
N GLU A 22 19.54 -1.98 9.48
CA GLU A 22 18.87 -2.66 8.38
C GLU A 22 17.36 -2.49 8.48
N LYS A 23 16.74 -2.15 7.35
CA LYS A 23 15.31 -1.88 7.27
C LYS A 23 14.58 -3.07 6.70
N TYR A 24 13.48 -3.44 7.33
CA TYR A 24 12.68 -4.58 6.95
C TYR A 24 11.19 -4.25 7.00
N TYR A 25 10.41 -5.09 6.34
CA TYR A 25 8.96 -5.13 6.45
C TYR A 25 8.56 -6.08 7.56
N PHE A 26 7.72 -5.59 8.46
CA PHE A 26 7.23 -6.32 9.63
C PHE A 26 5.71 -6.30 9.67
N LYS A 27 5.10 -7.41 10.08
CA LYS A 27 3.76 -7.39 10.64
C LYS A 27 3.80 -6.85 12.05
N ILE A 28 2.74 -6.15 12.45
CA ILE A 28 2.56 -5.68 13.83
C ILE A 28 1.38 -6.42 14.46
N SER A 29 1.52 -6.80 15.71
CA SER A 29 0.40 -7.18 16.57
C SER A 29 0.46 -6.40 17.86
N TRP A 30 -0.68 -5.82 18.28
CA TRP A 30 -0.81 -5.17 19.57
C TRP A 30 -0.96 -6.22 20.68
N SER A 31 -0.20 -6.08 21.75
CA SER A 31 -0.19 -7.04 22.87
C SER A 31 -1.41 -6.93 23.80
N GLY A 32 -2.19 -5.86 23.70
CA GLY A 32 -3.25 -5.54 24.66
C GLY A 32 -2.78 -4.75 25.88
N ILE A 33 -1.47 -4.59 26.07
CA ILE A 33 -0.90 -3.95 27.25
C ILE A 33 -0.96 -2.43 27.08
N LYS A 34 -1.56 -1.74 28.07
CA LYS A 34 -1.53 -0.29 28.22
C LYS A 34 -0.54 0.08 29.31
N CYS A 35 0.49 0.84 28.96
CA CYS A 35 1.47 1.30 29.94
C CYS A 35 0.90 2.51 30.69
N LEU A 36 0.64 2.36 31.99
CA LEU A 36 0.06 3.43 32.81
C LEU A 36 1.08 4.52 33.11
N ASN A 37 2.33 4.13 33.34
CA ASN A 37 3.43 5.05 33.60
C ASN A 37 4.27 5.26 32.34
N LYS A 38 4.37 6.51 31.86
CA LYS A 38 5.29 6.88 30.76
C LYS A 38 6.76 6.55 31.07
N GLN A 39 7.09 6.33 32.34
CA GLN A 39 8.44 6.01 32.83
C GLN A 39 8.73 4.49 32.88
N GLU A 40 7.71 3.62 32.72
CA GLU A 40 7.93 2.18 32.61
C GLU A 40 8.51 1.86 31.24
N ASN A 41 9.82 2.04 31.11
CA ASN A 41 10.51 1.94 29.84
C ASN A 41 10.54 0.52 29.25
N SER A 42 10.14 -0.51 30.02
CA SER A 42 10.14 -1.93 29.62
C SER A 42 8.75 -2.48 29.26
N CYS A 43 7.78 -1.60 29.01
CA CYS A 43 6.43 -2.01 28.70
C CYS A 43 6.28 -2.34 27.20
N ASN A 44 6.37 -3.63 26.86
CA ASN A 44 6.21 -4.14 25.50
C ASN A 44 4.75 -4.02 25.02
N GLN A 45 4.41 -2.91 24.35
CA GLN A 45 3.06 -2.70 23.82
C GLN A 45 2.77 -3.52 22.55
N TYR A 46 3.80 -3.89 21.79
CA TYR A 46 3.66 -4.52 20.47
C TYR A 46 4.54 -5.75 20.34
N SER A 47 4.15 -6.67 19.46
CA SER A 47 5.03 -7.71 18.93
C SER A 47 5.12 -7.55 17.43
N ILE A 48 6.32 -7.70 16.86
CA ILE A 48 6.55 -7.62 15.42
C ILE A 48 7.10 -8.93 14.88
N GLU A 49 6.77 -9.23 13.63
CA GLU A 49 7.27 -10.41 12.93
C GLU A 49 7.81 -9.98 11.56
N LYS A 50 9.06 -10.34 11.26
CA LYS A 50 9.64 -10.09 9.94
C LYS A 50 8.91 -10.94 8.90
N ILE A 51 8.42 -10.28 7.86
CA ILE A 51 7.66 -10.94 6.80
C ILE A 51 8.54 -11.84 5.95
N ASN A 52 7.99 -12.98 5.52
CA ASN A 52 8.63 -14.02 4.69
C ASN A 52 9.92 -14.60 5.30
N ASN A 53 10.12 -14.65 6.62
CA ASN A 53 11.39 -15.17 7.18
C ASN A 53 11.67 -16.63 6.73
N LYS A 54 12.94 -16.95 6.39
CA LYS A 54 13.37 -18.22 5.74
C LYS A 54 13.08 -19.48 6.57
N THR A 55 12.83 -19.36 7.88
CA THR A 55 12.63 -20.50 8.77
C THR A 55 11.20 -21.03 8.64
N GLN A 56 10.95 -21.84 7.60
CA GLN A 56 9.68 -22.52 7.40
C GLN A 56 9.29 -23.38 8.62
N GLN A 57 8.08 -23.11 9.13
CA GLN A 57 7.20 -23.95 9.95
C GLN A 57 7.57 -24.39 11.38
N GLN A 58 8.83 -24.50 11.81
CA GLN A 58 9.12 -24.93 13.22
C GLN A 58 9.50 -23.81 14.20
N GLN A 59 9.59 -22.55 13.76
CA GLN A 59 9.99 -21.42 14.61
C GLN A 59 8.97 -20.27 14.65
N LEU A 60 7.68 -20.55 14.39
CA LEU A 60 6.59 -19.56 14.48
C LEU A 60 6.55 -18.80 15.82
N LEU A 61 7.08 -19.38 16.90
CA LEU A 61 7.20 -18.74 18.21
C LEU A 61 8.46 -17.88 18.38
N LEU A 62 9.56 -18.18 17.68
CA LEU A 62 10.86 -17.51 17.91
C LEU A 62 11.03 -16.21 17.11
N ASN A 63 10.20 -15.96 16.10
CA ASN A 63 10.36 -14.81 15.22
C ASN A 63 9.62 -13.54 15.69
N LYS A 64 8.89 -13.62 16.81
CA LYS A 64 8.20 -12.45 17.38
C LYS A 64 9.15 -11.66 18.25
N ILE A 65 9.41 -10.43 17.86
CA ILE A 65 10.22 -9.49 18.64
C ILE A 65 9.27 -8.59 19.41
N SER A 66 9.42 -8.53 20.72
CA SER A 66 8.66 -7.59 21.56
C SER A 66 9.22 -6.18 21.39
N ILE A 67 8.31 -5.22 21.21
CA ILE A 67 8.60 -3.82 20.96
C ILE A 67 7.89 -2.97 22.02
N ASN A 68 8.67 -2.11 22.68
CA ASN A 68 8.18 -1.19 23.70
C ASN A 68 7.27 -0.13 23.07
N LYS A 69 7.76 0.58 22.04
CA LYS A 69 7.00 1.61 21.33
C LYS A 69 7.32 1.68 19.84
N LEU A 70 6.36 2.21 19.09
CA LEU A 70 6.53 2.60 17.69
C LEU A 70 6.99 4.06 17.63
N ILE A 71 8.17 4.30 17.07
CA ILE A 71 8.69 5.65 16.81
C ILE A 71 8.17 6.07 15.44
N VAL A 72 7.20 6.97 15.44
CA VAL A 72 6.61 7.59 14.23
C VAL A 72 6.92 9.08 14.28
N ASN A 73 7.48 9.64 13.21
CA ASN A 73 7.72 11.09 13.13
C ASN A 73 6.39 11.84 13.27
N GLU A 74 6.25 12.67 14.29
CA GLU A 74 4.99 13.36 14.59
C GLU A 74 4.62 14.41 13.53
N LYS A 75 5.63 14.96 12.84
CA LYS A 75 5.43 15.88 11.71
C LYS A 75 5.08 15.16 10.41
N SER A 76 5.20 13.84 10.37
CA SER A 76 4.83 13.05 9.19
C SER A 76 3.31 12.84 9.14
N PRO A 77 2.70 12.76 7.94
CA PRO A 77 1.32 12.30 7.79
C PRO A 77 1.01 10.97 8.51
N LEU A 78 2.04 10.15 8.79
CA LEU A 78 1.94 8.91 9.54
C LEU A 78 1.45 9.10 11.00
N SER A 79 1.52 10.31 11.56
CA SER A 79 1.01 10.57 12.91
C SER A 79 -0.51 10.41 13.00
N LYS A 80 -1.24 10.69 11.90
CA LYS A 80 -2.70 10.58 11.81
C LYS A 80 -3.20 9.12 11.84
N ILE A 81 -2.34 8.17 11.52
CA ILE A 81 -2.68 6.75 11.39
C ILE A 81 -2.30 5.91 12.62
N LYS A 82 -1.87 6.55 13.72
CA LYS A 82 -1.50 5.86 14.98
C LYS A 82 -2.61 4.94 15.52
N HIS A 83 -3.87 5.27 15.24
CA HIS A 83 -5.03 4.49 15.66
C HIS A 83 -5.12 3.10 14.99
N PHE A 84 -4.42 2.87 13.87
CA PHE A 84 -4.37 1.53 13.26
C PHE A 84 -3.40 0.57 13.96
N PHE A 85 -2.53 1.04 14.85
CA PHE A 85 -1.56 0.17 15.52
C PHE A 85 -2.12 -0.56 16.75
N ILE A 86 -3.36 -0.29 17.16
CA ILE A 86 -3.95 -0.88 18.36
C ILE A 86 -5.05 -1.89 18.02
N ASN A 87 -5.42 -2.71 19.00
CA ASN A 87 -6.51 -3.69 18.90
C ASN A 87 -6.34 -4.65 17.71
N LYS A 88 -7.46 -5.09 17.13
CA LYS A 88 -7.48 -5.98 15.95
C LYS A 88 -7.01 -5.28 14.68
N GLU A 89 -7.03 -3.95 14.62
CA GLU A 89 -6.58 -3.19 13.46
C GLU A 89 -5.09 -3.39 13.17
N SER A 90 -4.27 -3.60 14.20
CA SER A 90 -2.83 -3.81 14.04
C SER A 90 -2.52 -5.01 13.15
N ASN A 91 -3.35 -6.06 13.19
CA ASN A 91 -3.14 -7.29 12.43
C ASN A 91 -3.27 -7.10 10.92
N ASN A 92 -3.87 -5.99 10.49
CA ASN A 92 -4.06 -5.63 9.09
C ASN A 92 -2.98 -4.63 8.62
N ILE A 93 -1.89 -4.47 9.38
CA ILE A 93 -0.83 -3.50 9.13
C ILE A 93 0.51 -4.20 8.89
N ILE A 94 1.20 -3.73 7.86
CA ILE A 94 2.62 -3.98 7.63
C ILE A 94 3.34 -2.65 7.78
N VAL A 95 4.51 -2.66 8.43
CA VAL A 95 5.37 -1.48 8.48
C VAL A 95 6.71 -1.76 7.86
N TYR A 96 7.27 -0.73 7.22
CA TYR A 96 8.66 -0.71 6.82
C TYR A 96 9.44 0.15 7.81
N GLY A 97 10.51 -0.38 8.37
CA GLY A 97 11.23 0.31 9.44
C GLY A 97 12.48 -0.43 9.91
N SER A 98 13.08 0.05 10.99
CA SER A 98 14.27 -0.53 11.60
C SER A 98 14.12 -0.65 13.11
N ILE A 99 14.62 -1.74 13.68
CA ILE A 99 14.62 -1.96 15.13
C ILE A 99 15.72 -1.09 15.75
N VAL A 100 15.39 -0.34 16.78
CA VAL A 100 16.32 0.48 17.56
C VAL A 100 16.46 -0.15 18.95
N LYS A 101 17.66 -0.64 19.27
CA LYS A 101 17.96 -1.20 20.59
C LYS A 101 18.25 -0.07 21.57
N ASN A 102 17.52 -0.05 22.68
CA ASN A 102 17.69 0.90 23.78
C ASN A 102 17.98 0.14 25.08
N ILE A 103 18.40 0.87 26.13
CA ILE A 103 18.68 0.30 27.47
C ILE A 103 17.49 -0.51 27.99
N ASN A 104 16.27 -0.11 27.63
CA ASN A 104 15.03 -0.65 28.19
C ASN A 104 14.33 -1.67 27.28
N GLY A 105 14.95 -2.05 26.15
CA GLY A 105 14.38 -3.00 25.18
C GLY A 105 14.44 -2.48 23.76
N ASN A 106 13.52 -2.97 22.91
CA ASN A 106 13.51 -2.67 21.49
C ASN A 106 12.40 -1.66 21.15
N ASP A 107 12.74 -0.64 20.39
CA ASP A 107 11.78 0.24 19.72
C ASP A 107 11.75 -0.07 18.22
N LEU A 108 10.66 0.27 17.55
CA LEU A 108 10.59 0.19 16.09
C LEU A 108 10.47 1.58 15.48
N ASN A 109 11.50 1.99 14.73
CA ASN A 109 11.44 3.20 13.92
C ASN A 109 10.65 2.95 12.63
N VAL A 110 9.44 3.48 12.57
CA VAL A 110 8.49 3.27 11.47
C VAL A 110 8.69 4.34 10.40
N ILE A 111 9.02 3.89 9.18
CA ILE A 111 9.27 4.75 8.02
C ILE A 111 8.07 4.78 7.09
N ARG A 112 7.41 3.62 6.87
CA ARG A 112 6.18 3.50 6.08
C ARG A 112 5.22 2.53 6.71
N VAL A 113 3.95 2.69 6.38
CA VAL A 113 2.86 1.88 6.90
C VAL A 113 1.99 1.47 5.73
N TYR A 114 1.66 0.20 5.67
CA TYR A 114 0.80 -0.38 4.66
C TYR A 114 -0.41 -1.00 5.35
N LYS A 115 -1.60 -0.73 4.84
CA LYS A 115 -2.85 -1.25 5.39
C LYS A 115 -3.54 -2.16 4.39
N GLN A 116 -3.97 -3.32 4.89
CA GLN A 116 -4.68 -4.32 4.11
C GLN A 116 -6.01 -3.76 3.59
N LEU A 117 -6.27 -3.94 2.29
CA LEU A 117 -7.58 -3.68 1.70
C LEU A 117 -8.64 -4.62 2.29
N PRO A 118 -9.85 -4.12 2.61
CA PRO A 118 -10.95 -4.98 3.04
C PRO A 118 -11.40 -5.90 1.90
N LEU A 119 -12.07 -6.99 2.25
CA LEU A 119 -12.68 -7.93 1.29
C LEU A 119 -11.68 -8.56 0.31
N GLY A 120 -10.45 -8.82 0.77
CA GLY A 120 -9.58 -9.79 0.09
C GLY A 120 -10.06 -11.22 0.29
N ASN A 121 -9.42 -12.16 -0.39
CA ASN A 121 -9.68 -13.58 -0.23
C ASN A 121 -9.07 -14.14 1.06
N LYS A 122 -9.52 -15.35 1.42
CA LYS A 122 -8.89 -16.13 2.49
C LYS A 122 -7.40 -16.32 2.18
N ILE A 123 -6.57 -16.15 3.20
CA ILE A 123 -5.12 -16.33 3.09
C ILE A 123 -4.84 -17.84 3.07
N GLU A 124 -4.09 -18.28 2.06
CA GLU A 124 -3.66 -19.67 1.92
C GLU A 124 -2.27 -19.88 2.55
N ILE A 125 -1.95 -21.12 2.94
CA ILE A 125 -0.66 -21.44 3.58
C ILE A 125 0.55 -21.22 2.64
N THR A 126 0.31 -21.26 1.34
CA THR A 126 1.32 -21.02 0.30
C THR A 126 1.56 -19.54 0.03
N ASP A 127 0.70 -18.65 0.54
CA ASP A 127 0.79 -17.23 0.27
C ASP A 127 2.06 -16.63 0.86
N LYS A 128 2.70 -15.79 0.05
CA LYS A 128 3.86 -14.99 0.45
C LYS A 128 3.64 -13.54 0.10
N TYR A 129 4.43 -12.67 0.72
CA TYR A 129 4.37 -11.24 0.47
C TYR A 129 5.33 -10.85 -0.66
N TYR A 130 4.84 -10.11 -1.63
CA TYR A 130 5.61 -9.66 -2.78
C TYR A 130 5.42 -8.17 -3.02
N THR A 131 6.48 -7.53 -3.51
CA THR A 131 6.37 -6.26 -4.24
C THR A 131 6.34 -6.55 -5.73
N LEU A 132 5.65 -5.73 -6.49
CA LEU A 132 5.48 -5.91 -7.93
C LEU A 132 6.19 -4.76 -8.67
N ASN A 133 6.75 -5.09 -9.82
CA ASN A 133 7.50 -4.17 -10.67
C ASN A 133 7.19 -4.46 -12.14
N ASN A 134 7.36 -3.45 -13.00
CA ASN A 134 7.41 -3.71 -14.43
C ASN A 134 8.68 -4.52 -14.76
N SER A 135 8.57 -5.49 -15.67
CA SER A 135 9.69 -6.34 -16.04
C SER A 135 10.69 -5.66 -16.98
N ASN A 136 10.30 -4.53 -17.59
CA ASN A 136 11.01 -3.83 -18.68
C ASN A 136 11.26 -4.70 -19.92
N PHE A 137 10.78 -5.95 -19.96
CA PHE A 137 10.87 -6.77 -21.16
C PHE A 137 9.84 -6.29 -22.18
N PRO A 138 10.25 -5.90 -23.40
CA PRO A 138 9.31 -5.55 -24.44
C PRO A 138 8.50 -6.79 -24.82
N CYS A 139 7.17 -6.70 -24.70
CA CYS A 139 6.29 -7.68 -25.32
C CYS A 139 6.33 -7.49 -26.83
N LEU A 140 7.11 -8.29 -27.53
CA LEU A 140 6.89 -8.48 -28.97
C LEU A 140 5.50 -9.13 -29.13
N ASN A 141 4.70 -8.61 -30.08
CA ASN A 141 3.30 -9.01 -30.33
C ASN A 141 3.10 -10.52 -30.13
N ARG A 142 2.05 -10.91 -29.38
CA ARG A 142 1.75 -12.32 -29.04
C ARG A 142 1.77 -13.27 -30.24
N THR A 143 1.42 -12.76 -31.43
CA THR A 143 1.48 -13.50 -32.70
C THR A 143 2.89 -14.02 -33.03
N ASN A 144 3.93 -13.28 -32.64
CA ASN A 144 5.32 -13.59 -32.97
C ASN A 144 6.02 -14.45 -31.90
N ASN A 145 5.42 -14.59 -30.71
CA ASN A 145 6.02 -15.31 -29.58
C ASN A 145 5.60 -16.80 -29.49
N GLY A 146 5.08 -17.38 -30.58
CA GLY A 146 4.77 -18.81 -30.66
C GLY A 146 3.82 -19.31 -29.57
N GLY A 147 2.91 -18.45 -29.09
CA GLY A 147 1.98 -18.77 -28.00
C GLY A 147 2.55 -18.70 -26.58
N LYS A 148 3.83 -18.30 -26.39
CA LYS A 148 4.42 -18.15 -25.05
C LYS A 148 3.81 -16.96 -24.29
N PRO A 149 3.58 -17.08 -22.96
CA PRO A 149 3.08 -15.97 -22.16
C PRO A 149 4.08 -14.80 -22.18
N CYS A 150 3.59 -13.58 -22.43
CA CYS A 150 4.44 -12.40 -22.32
C CYS A 150 4.54 -11.96 -20.85
N TYR A 151 5.75 -11.93 -20.32
CA TYR A 151 6.02 -11.50 -18.95
C TYR A 151 6.19 -9.99 -18.86
N GLN A 152 5.15 -9.29 -18.43
CA GLN A 152 5.17 -7.82 -18.28
C GLN A 152 5.63 -7.38 -16.89
N LEU A 153 5.71 -8.29 -15.93
CA LEU A 153 5.87 -7.94 -14.52
C LEU A 153 6.90 -8.84 -13.83
N ILE A 154 7.57 -8.28 -12.81
CA ILE A 154 8.43 -8.98 -11.88
C ILE A 154 7.77 -8.92 -10.50
N SER A 155 7.60 -10.09 -9.89
CA SER A 155 7.21 -10.23 -8.49
C SER A 155 8.46 -10.54 -7.66
N THR A 156 8.72 -9.72 -6.64
CA THR A 156 9.90 -9.85 -5.76
C THR A 156 9.44 -10.17 -4.35
N LEU A 157 9.95 -11.24 -3.73
CA LEU A 157 9.64 -11.53 -2.32
C LEU A 157 10.09 -10.39 -1.42
N VAL A 158 9.16 -9.90 -0.60
CA VAL A 158 9.44 -8.87 0.40
C VAL A 158 10.52 -9.34 1.38
N ASN A 159 11.43 -8.43 1.75
CA ASN A 159 12.63 -8.65 2.57
C ASN A 159 13.76 -9.45 1.91
N TYR A 160 13.65 -9.78 0.62
CA TYR A 160 14.69 -10.47 -0.14
C TYR A 160 15.18 -9.59 -1.30
N ASN A 161 16.27 -8.88 -1.07
CA ASN A 161 16.85 -7.97 -2.08
C ASN A 161 17.86 -8.67 -2.99
N ASN A 162 17.73 -9.97 -3.25
CA ASN A 162 18.61 -10.68 -4.19
C ASN A 162 17.81 -11.16 -5.41
N ASN A 163 18.48 -11.24 -6.56
CA ASN A 163 17.85 -11.57 -7.84
C ASN A 163 17.20 -12.96 -7.88
N TYR A 164 17.58 -13.85 -6.96
CA TYR A 164 17.05 -15.21 -6.85
C TYR A 164 15.61 -15.28 -6.32
N ASN A 165 15.06 -14.17 -5.82
CA ASN A 165 13.70 -14.10 -5.28
C ASN A 165 12.76 -13.28 -6.17
N ASN A 166 13.14 -13.10 -7.43
CA ASN A 166 12.35 -12.45 -8.46
C ASN A 166 11.70 -13.52 -9.35
N TYR A 167 10.40 -13.37 -9.59
CA TYR A 167 9.61 -14.24 -10.45
C TYR A 167 9.00 -13.41 -11.58
N LEU A 168 9.19 -13.85 -12.82
CA LEU A 168 8.50 -13.25 -13.97
C LEU A 168 7.05 -13.71 -13.95
N ILE A 169 6.12 -12.76 -13.97
CA ILE A 169 4.68 -13.05 -14.02
C ILE A 169 4.04 -12.41 -15.25
N SER A 170 3.03 -13.09 -15.78
CA SER A 170 2.33 -12.68 -17.01
C SER A 170 1.16 -11.74 -16.75
N LYS A 171 0.49 -11.89 -15.59
CA LYS A 171 -0.58 -11.00 -15.11
C LYS A 171 -0.77 -11.14 -13.60
N ILE A 172 -1.55 -10.22 -13.04
CA ILE A 172 -1.99 -10.25 -11.64
C ILE A 172 -3.51 -10.44 -11.62
N ILE A 173 -4.00 -11.31 -10.74
CA ILE A 173 -5.42 -11.56 -10.52
C ILE A 173 -5.77 -11.01 -9.13
N TYR A 174 -6.55 -9.94 -9.10
CA TYR A 174 -7.04 -9.32 -7.87
C TYR A 174 -8.47 -9.75 -7.56
N PRO A 175 -8.80 -9.98 -6.27
CA PRO A 175 -10.14 -10.42 -5.87
C PRO A 175 -11.12 -9.25 -5.69
N PHE A 176 -10.61 -8.02 -5.59
CA PHE A 176 -11.39 -6.86 -5.14
C PHE A 176 -12.49 -6.45 -6.12
N GLN A 177 -12.29 -6.56 -7.43
CA GLN A 177 -13.35 -6.25 -8.40
C GLN A 177 -14.57 -7.15 -8.22
N GLU A 178 -14.35 -8.44 -7.95
CA GLU A 178 -15.41 -9.41 -7.73
C GLU A 178 -16.06 -9.21 -6.37
N ASN A 179 -15.26 -9.03 -5.32
CA ASN A 179 -15.75 -8.92 -3.94
C ASN A 179 -16.37 -7.56 -3.60
N VAL A 180 -15.91 -6.47 -4.23
CA VAL A 180 -16.42 -5.10 -4.01
C VAL A 180 -17.46 -4.71 -5.05
N GLY A 181 -17.34 -5.26 -6.26
CA GLY A 181 -18.24 -4.99 -7.39
C GLY A 181 -17.70 -3.93 -8.35
N LYS A 182 -18.55 -3.56 -9.31
CA LYS A 182 -18.16 -2.79 -10.51
C LYS A 182 -17.60 -1.39 -10.26
N TYR A 183 -17.79 -0.83 -9.06
CA TYR A 183 -17.35 0.52 -8.69
C TYR A 183 -15.98 0.52 -8.00
N PHE A 184 -15.32 -0.63 -7.85
CA PHE A 184 -13.94 -0.65 -7.34
C PHE A 184 -12.97 -0.09 -8.38
N ASP A 185 -12.08 0.81 -7.97
CA ASP A 185 -11.11 1.44 -8.86
C ASP A 185 -9.90 0.53 -9.13
N ASN A 186 -10.07 -0.38 -10.09
CA ASN A 186 -8.99 -1.26 -10.53
C ASN A 186 -7.83 -0.51 -11.18
N ASN A 187 -8.08 0.64 -11.81
CA ASN A 187 -7.03 1.41 -12.47
C ASN A 187 -6.07 1.97 -11.44
N TRP A 188 -6.60 2.53 -10.35
CA TRP A 188 -5.84 2.91 -9.17
C TRP A 188 -5.06 1.73 -8.60
N LEU A 189 -5.72 0.59 -8.32
CA LEU A 189 -5.03 -0.55 -7.71
C LEU A 189 -3.87 -1.06 -8.59
N ASN A 190 -4.12 -1.24 -9.89
CA ASN A 190 -3.12 -1.70 -10.86
C ASN A 190 -1.94 -0.72 -10.95
N TYR A 191 -2.20 0.58 -10.90
CA TYR A 191 -1.14 1.59 -10.87
C TYR A 191 -0.29 1.46 -9.60
N LYS A 192 -0.92 1.29 -8.43
CA LYS A 192 -0.21 1.07 -7.15
C LYS A 192 0.59 -0.23 -7.13
N SER A 193 0.29 -1.19 -8.00
CA SER A 193 1.07 -2.42 -8.16
C SER A 193 2.43 -2.21 -8.80
N VAL A 194 2.55 -1.27 -9.75
CA VAL A 194 3.74 -1.17 -10.62
C VAL A 194 4.45 0.18 -10.59
N ILE A 195 3.92 1.16 -9.85
CA ILE A 195 4.56 2.46 -9.66
C ILE A 195 6.03 2.28 -9.24
N GLN A 196 6.97 3.02 -9.81
CA GLN A 196 8.40 2.75 -9.60
C GLN A 196 8.95 3.22 -8.24
N ASP A 197 8.13 3.90 -7.44
CA ASP A 197 8.54 4.59 -6.22
C ASP A 197 8.36 3.74 -4.94
N HIS A 198 8.43 4.43 -3.81
CA HIS A 198 8.24 3.87 -2.48
C HIS A 198 6.77 3.63 -2.08
N SER A 199 5.83 3.87 -2.99
CA SER A 199 4.38 3.80 -2.79
C SER A 199 3.77 2.49 -3.26
N LYS A 200 4.59 1.59 -3.82
CA LYS A 200 4.16 0.25 -4.27
C LYS A 200 3.35 -0.46 -3.20
N LEU A 201 2.24 -1.06 -3.58
CA LEU A 201 1.53 -1.97 -2.68
C LEU A 201 2.38 -3.22 -2.39
N ILE A 202 2.04 -3.89 -1.28
CA ILE A 202 2.54 -5.23 -0.98
C ILE A 202 1.40 -6.21 -1.26
N ALA A 203 1.62 -7.14 -2.17
CA ALA A 203 0.67 -8.19 -2.49
C ALA A 203 0.96 -9.46 -1.68
N LEU A 204 -0.04 -10.00 -1.00
CA LEU A 204 -0.02 -11.31 -0.37
C LEU A 204 -0.74 -12.29 -1.30
N GLY A 205 -0.04 -13.30 -1.77
CA GLY A 205 -0.62 -14.26 -2.70
C GLY A 205 0.34 -15.37 -3.10
N THR A 206 -0.05 -16.13 -4.11
CA THR A 206 0.72 -17.25 -4.65
C THR A 206 0.91 -17.06 -6.16
N ILE A 207 2.05 -17.52 -6.68
CA ILE A 207 2.30 -17.56 -8.14
C ILE A 207 2.00 -18.98 -8.60
N ASN A 208 1.08 -19.12 -9.55
CA ASN A 208 0.67 -20.43 -10.07
C ASN A 208 1.61 -20.95 -11.17
N ASN A 209 1.38 -22.17 -11.65
CA ASN A 209 2.19 -22.80 -12.70
C ASN A 209 2.14 -22.08 -14.06
N ASN A 210 1.15 -21.20 -14.27
CA ASN A 210 1.03 -20.37 -15.47
C ASN A 210 1.78 -19.03 -15.34
N ASN A 211 2.56 -18.86 -14.27
CA ASN A 211 3.24 -17.60 -13.91
C ASN A 211 2.24 -16.44 -13.75
N GLU A 212 1.05 -16.71 -13.22
CA GLU A 212 0.08 -15.69 -12.86
C GLU A 212 0.12 -15.51 -11.34
N MET A 213 0.15 -14.26 -10.89
CA MET A 213 0.05 -13.97 -9.46
C MET A 213 -1.41 -13.92 -9.05
N VAL A 214 -1.85 -14.87 -8.24
CA VAL A 214 -3.17 -14.86 -7.60
C VAL A 214 -3.03 -14.16 -6.26
N VAL A 215 -3.59 -12.96 -6.16
CA VAL A 215 -3.50 -12.13 -4.95
C VAL A 215 -4.64 -12.50 -4.02
N SER A 216 -4.31 -12.91 -2.80
CA SER A 216 -5.30 -13.10 -1.73
C SER A 216 -5.63 -11.76 -1.08
N ASN A 217 -4.61 -10.96 -0.75
CA ASN A 217 -4.77 -9.65 -0.13
C ASN A 217 -3.74 -8.64 -0.65
N ALA A 218 -4.07 -7.36 -0.60
CA ALA A 218 -3.14 -6.28 -0.97
C ALA A 218 -3.07 -5.26 0.17
N TYR A 219 -1.86 -4.76 0.43
CA TYR A 219 -1.58 -3.79 1.47
C TYR A 219 -1.11 -2.49 0.82
N ILE A 220 -1.89 -1.44 0.98
CA ILE A 220 -1.68 -0.13 0.35
C ILE A 220 -0.84 0.74 1.27
N ASN A 221 0.19 1.39 0.74
CA ASN A 221 0.97 2.37 1.49
C ASN A 221 0.07 3.54 1.92
N ILE A 222 0.09 3.92 3.20
CA ILE A 222 -0.72 5.00 3.74
C ILE A 222 0.15 6.13 4.32
N PRO A 223 -0.25 7.41 4.15
CA PRO A 223 -1.44 7.86 3.43
C PRO A 223 -1.33 7.60 1.92
N ASP A 224 -2.47 7.38 1.27
CA ASP A 224 -2.59 7.34 -0.18
C ASP A 224 -3.66 8.37 -0.58
N PRO A 225 -3.38 9.32 -1.49
CA PRO A 225 -2.07 9.59 -2.05
C PRO A 225 -1.08 10.10 -0.99
N ILE A 226 0.22 9.92 -1.24
CA ILE A 226 1.28 10.41 -0.33
C ILE A 226 1.28 11.94 -0.30
N GLU A 227 1.18 12.55 -1.48
CA GLU A 227 1.05 13.98 -1.64
C GLU A 227 -0.42 14.37 -1.71
N LYS A 228 -0.76 15.55 -1.19
CA LYS A 228 -2.12 16.06 -1.26
C LYS A 228 -2.48 16.36 -2.72
N CYS A 229 -3.70 16.00 -3.13
CA CYS A 229 -4.22 16.37 -4.44
C CYS A 229 -4.21 17.90 -4.63
N ILE A 230 -3.74 18.34 -5.79
CA ILE A 230 -3.87 19.74 -6.21
C ILE A 230 -5.35 19.98 -6.52
N PRO A 231 -5.97 21.04 -5.97
CA PRO A 231 -7.35 21.35 -6.29
C PRO A 231 -7.55 21.54 -7.80
N PRO A 232 -8.67 21.05 -8.37
CA PRO A 232 -8.97 21.29 -9.78
C PRO A 232 -9.02 22.80 -10.08
N LYS A 233 -8.58 23.19 -11.29
CA LYS A 233 -8.63 24.59 -11.72
C LYS A 233 -10.07 25.08 -11.71
N SER A 234 -10.32 26.21 -11.07
CA SER A 234 -11.63 26.87 -11.15
C SER A 234 -11.85 27.42 -12.56
N ILE A 235 -12.65 26.70 -13.35
CA ILE A 235 -13.10 27.14 -14.67
C ILE A 235 -14.54 27.66 -14.58
N LYS A 236 -14.89 28.63 -15.43
CA LYS A 236 -16.27 29.12 -15.57
C LYS A 236 -16.87 28.53 -16.84
N CYS A 237 -17.94 27.76 -16.69
CA CYS A 237 -18.70 27.23 -17.82
C CYS A 237 -19.84 28.17 -18.21
N ASN A 238 -20.25 28.13 -19.48
CA ASN A 238 -21.48 28.80 -19.92
C ASN A 238 -22.71 28.11 -19.31
N SER A 239 -23.88 28.76 -19.40
CA SER A 239 -25.13 28.27 -18.78
C SER A 239 -25.63 26.91 -19.30
N GLN A 240 -25.11 26.44 -20.44
CA GLN A 240 -25.48 25.17 -21.06
C GLN A 240 -24.46 24.06 -20.80
N SER A 241 -23.43 24.31 -19.98
CA SER A 241 -22.37 23.36 -19.70
C SER A 241 -22.12 23.25 -18.20
N ILE A 242 -21.63 22.09 -17.77
CA ILE A 242 -21.22 21.83 -16.39
C ILE A 242 -19.73 21.50 -16.33
N ILE A 243 -19.10 21.83 -15.20
CA ILE A 243 -17.73 21.41 -14.92
C ILE A 243 -17.72 19.88 -14.75
N THR A 244 -16.90 19.22 -15.55
CA THR A 244 -16.62 17.79 -15.45
C THR A 244 -15.14 17.56 -15.18
N ASN A 245 -14.84 16.47 -14.51
CA ASN A 245 -13.49 16.09 -14.11
C ASN A 245 -13.22 14.64 -14.52
N SER A 246 -11.95 14.26 -14.49
CA SER A 246 -11.51 12.87 -14.49
C SER A 246 -10.83 12.55 -13.17
N ARG A 247 -10.93 11.32 -12.72
CA ARG A 247 -10.17 10.83 -11.58
C ARG A 247 -8.91 10.13 -12.06
N ASP A 248 -7.75 10.54 -11.57
CA ASP A 248 -6.47 9.93 -11.94
C ASP A 248 -6.10 8.72 -11.05
N PHE A 249 -4.95 8.11 -11.34
CA PHE A 249 -4.43 6.95 -10.61
C PHE A 249 -3.97 7.25 -9.17
N ASN A 250 -3.96 8.51 -8.75
CA ASN A 250 -3.74 8.95 -7.37
C ASN A 250 -5.05 9.32 -6.67
N ARG A 251 -6.19 8.97 -7.28
CA ARG A 251 -7.54 9.28 -6.81
C ARG A 251 -7.84 10.79 -6.79
N CYS A 252 -7.04 11.62 -7.45
CA CYS A 252 -7.23 13.07 -7.53
C CYS A 252 -8.13 13.45 -8.71
N LEU A 253 -8.92 14.52 -8.55
CA LEU A 253 -9.65 15.10 -9.68
C LEU A 253 -8.70 15.92 -10.56
N THR A 254 -8.77 15.67 -11.86
CA THR A 254 -7.93 16.25 -12.89
C THR A 254 -8.75 16.60 -14.12
N ASN A 255 -8.13 17.27 -15.10
CA ASN A 255 -8.72 17.55 -16.41
C ASN A 255 -10.11 18.22 -16.34
N SER A 256 -10.25 19.24 -15.49
CA SER A 256 -11.48 20.02 -15.38
C SER A 256 -11.82 20.65 -16.72
N THR A 257 -13.01 20.34 -17.26
CA THR A 257 -13.49 20.83 -18.55
C THR A 257 -14.96 21.24 -18.45
N CYS A 258 -15.46 22.00 -19.43
CA CYS A 258 -16.87 22.31 -19.55
C CYS A 258 -17.51 21.32 -20.53
N THR A 259 -18.33 20.41 -20.02
CA THR A 259 -19.09 19.49 -20.86
C THR A 259 -20.50 20.03 -21.05
N PRO A 260 -21.02 20.12 -22.29
CA PRO A 260 -22.41 20.48 -22.52
C PRO A 260 -23.32 19.57 -21.70
N LEU A 261 -24.31 20.16 -21.04
CA LEU A 261 -25.36 19.38 -20.41
C LEU A 261 -25.98 18.50 -21.49
N ALA A 262 -26.04 17.19 -21.26
CA ALA A 262 -26.81 16.30 -22.11
C ALA A 262 -28.31 16.60 -21.91
N PHE A 263 -28.79 17.72 -22.43
CA PHE A 263 -30.20 18.01 -22.61
C PHE A 263 -30.72 17.11 -23.73
N ASN A 264 -30.85 15.81 -23.47
CA ASN A 264 -31.84 15.03 -24.20
C ASN A 264 -33.18 15.57 -23.71
N GLY A 265 -33.95 16.21 -24.58
CA GLY A 265 -35.19 16.95 -24.30
C GLY A 265 -36.36 16.17 -23.68
N ASN A 266 -36.10 15.12 -22.90
CA ASN A 266 -37.05 14.43 -22.04
C ASN A 266 -36.53 14.50 -20.59
N THR A 267 -36.84 15.59 -19.90
CA THR A 267 -36.60 15.75 -18.47
C THR A 267 -37.60 14.93 -17.66
N THR A 268 -37.50 13.61 -17.70
CA THR A 268 -37.83 12.85 -16.50
C THR A 268 -36.64 13.04 -15.58
N VAL A 269 -36.81 13.76 -14.47
CA VAL A 269 -35.81 13.80 -13.40
C VAL A 269 -35.62 12.36 -12.94
N VAL A 270 -34.65 11.66 -13.53
CA VAL A 270 -34.26 10.35 -13.03
C VAL A 270 -33.58 10.64 -11.71
N ILE A 271 -34.27 10.35 -10.60
CA ILE A 271 -33.68 10.38 -9.27
C ILE A 271 -32.42 9.50 -9.38
N PRO A 272 -31.20 10.06 -9.21
CA PRO A 272 -30.00 9.27 -9.37
C PRO A 272 -30.02 8.15 -8.35
N ILE A 273 -30.02 6.91 -8.83
CA ILE A 273 -29.86 5.74 -7.96
C ILE A 273 -28.39 5.73 -7.55
N TYR A 274 -28.10 6.20 -6.34
CA TYR A 274 -26.76 6.12 -5.77
C TYR A 274 -26.46 4.65 -5.46
N PRO A 275 -25.39 4.07 -6.04
CA PRO A 275 -24.99 2.72 -5.70
C PRO A 275 -24.47 2.66 -4.27
N THR A 276 -24.51 1.48 -3.66
CA THR A 276 -23.94 1.25 -2.34
C THR A 276 -22.59 0.55 -2.44
N CYS A 277 -21.66 0.91 -1.58
CA CYS A 277 -20.41 0.18 -1.40
C CYS A 277 -20.54 -0.83 -0.25
N PRO A 278 -19.86 -1.99 -0.33
CA PRO A 278 -19.86 -2.97 0.74
C PRO A 278 -19.05 -2.49 1.95
N LYS A 279 -19.21 -3.17 3.09
CA LYS A 279 -18.55 -2.82 4.35
C LYS A 279 -17.02 -2.72 4.18
N GLY A 280 -16.45 -1.65 4.75
CA GLY A 280 -15.02 -1.34 4.64
C GLY A 280 -14.71 -0.37 3.49
N TYR A 281 -15.70 -0.08 2.64
CA TYR A 281 -15.61 0.89 1.57
C TYR A 281 -16.70 1.96 1.72
N TYR A 282 -16.43 3.15 1.17
CA TYR A 282 -17.36 4.27 1.10
C TYR A 282 -17.50 4.73 -0.35
N LEU A 283 -18.67 5.27 -0.65
CA LEU A 283 -18.98 5.78 -1.99
C LEU A 283 -18.38 7.17 -2.16
N THR A 284 -17.55 7.33 -3.19
CA THR A 284 -17.11 8.63 -3.71
C THR A 284 -17.76 8.87 -5.07
N PHE A 285 -18.01 10.12 -5.41
CA PHE A 285 -18.56 10.47 -6.71
C PHE A 285 -18.16 11.88 -7.15
N PHE A 286 -18.12 12.10 -8.46
CA PHE A 286 -17.84 13.39 -9.07
C PHE A 286 -18.55 13.50 -10.42
N THR A 287 -18.66 14.71 -10.97
CA THR A 287 -19.18 14.94 -12.33
C THR A 287 -18.15 14.51 -13.36
N GLY A 288 -18.42 13.40 -14.06
CA GLY A 288 -17.54 12.82 -15.06
C GLY A 288 -17.72 13.40 -16.46
N ASN A 289 -16.78 13.09 -17.36
CA ASN A 289 -16.76 13.62 -18.74
C ASN A 289 -17.83 12.99 -19.66
N ASN A 290 -18.58 11.97 -19.19
CA ASN A 290 -19.66 11.33 -19.95
C ASN A 290 -20.96 12.16 -19.92
N GLY A 291 -20.94 13.36 -20.53
CA GLY A 291 -22.10 14.25 -20.60
C GLY A 291 -22.50 14.86 -19.25
N GLY A 292 -21.55 14.99 -18.31
CA GLY A 292 -21.81 15.50 -16.96
C GLY A 292 -22.45 14.51 -16.00
N LYS A 293 -22.55 13.22 -16.37
CA LYS A 293 -23.06 12.17 -15.47
C LYS A 293 -22.16 12.02 -14.24
N LEU A 294 -22.77 11.62 -13.13
CA LEU A 294 -22.02 11.23 -11.94
C LEU A 294 -21.24 9.93 -12.21
N GLU A 295 -19.95 9.96 -11.95
CA GLU A 295 -19.09 8.78 -11.86
C GLU A 295 -18.95 8.39 -10.40
N PHE A 296 -18.94 7.09 -10.12
CA PHE A 296 -18.97 6.53 -8.76
C PHE A 296 -17.80 5.59 -8.54
N ASN A 297 -17.15 5.67 -7.38
CA ASN A 297 -16.12 4.71 -6.96
C ASN A 297 -16.32 4.27 -5.51
N CYS A 298 -15.96 3.03 -5.21
CA CYS A 298 -15.90 2.48 -3.86
C CYS A 298 -14.46 2.48 -3.36
N ASP A 299 -14.14 3.45 -2.50
CA ASP A 299 -12.83 3.62 -1.88
C ASP A 299 -12.78 2.95 -0.51
N ALA A 300 -11.64 2.36 -0.13
CA ALA A 300 -11.51 1.78 1.20
C ALA A 300 -11.52 2.88 2.28
N ASN A 301 -12.26 2.67 3.37
CA ASN A 301 -12.53 3.69 4.42
C ASN A 301 -11.28 4.26 5.10
N PHE A 302 -10.13 3.60 4.98
CA PHE A 302 -8.89 4.07 5.59
C PHE A 302 -8.08 4.99 4.65
N LEU A 303 -8.43 5.02 3.37
CA LEU A 303 -7.80 5.90 2.40
C LEU A 303 -8.26 7.33 2.69
N THR A 304 -7.40 8.31 2.45
CA THR A 304 -7.76 9.71 2.70
C THR A 304 -8.69 10.23 1.61
N ASP A 305 -9.67 11.06 1.98
CA ASP A 305 -10.47 11.78 1.00
C ASP A 305 -9.60 12.71 0.14
N THR A 306 -9.89 12.76 -1.15
CA THR A 306 -9.09 13.48 -2.14
C THR A 306 -9.81 14.67 -2.78
N TYR A 307 -11.14 14.78 -2.64
CA TYR A 307 -11.97 15.86 -3.17
C TYR A 307 -13.32 15.92 -2.45
#